data_AF-A0A1A5YMX6-F1
#
_entry.id   AF-A0A1A5YMX6-F1
#
_cell.length_a   1.000
_cell.length_b   1.000
_cell.length_c   1.000
_cell.angle_alpha   90.00
_cell.angle_beta   90.00
_cell.angle_gamma   90.00
#
_symmetry.space_group_name_H-M   'P 1'
#
loop_
_entity.id
_entity.type
_entity.pdbx_description
1 polymer ?
#
loop_
_entity_poly.entity_id
_entity_poly.type
_entity_poly.pdbx_seq_one_letter_code
_entity_poly.pdbx_strand_id
1 'polypeptide(L)'
;MTANPAYILTPTDVKNIRGYVHTKYAAMPNDKRVEMVADAVQRIIHRQLPDFELSLKQRLTGELIRSTVLQEQRPVSADDVYRLCLELDHSDEKIAGPLQRWIDLQGEKLASGEVVPIAFSGSAASGANAEALPPAALSGAGELSRPKQRKTLLYSLLFVLLASCLGLYGAGYLTMPSTAETQDTAFIAPSGPEQELAAPAMLNELPADMKFVDVSREALLSYLTSRNSLLADEPYFTDIMVTAQEFDIHPALLFAITGQEQGFVPKDNKRAREIVNNPFNVFYSWQDFNTTTKESAQIAARTINRLSKDRPEGTEPLVWINRQYAEDPNWSTGVSSIFRSIVSHLEIHSVTEKAVS
;
A
#
# COMPACT_ATOMS: atom_id res chain seq x y z
N MET A 1 29.29 0.12 -14.79
CA MET A 1 28.64 1.42 -14.61
C MET A 1 27.16 1.17 -14.53
N THR A 2 26.56 1.21 -13.34
CA THR A 2 25.11 0.98 -13.16
C THR A 2 24.39 2.27 -13.53
N ALA A 3 23.65 2.26 -14.65
CA ALA A 3 22.79 3.36 -15.04
C ALA A 3 21.75 3.59 -13.94
N ASN A 4 21.60 4.85 -13.49
CA ASN A 4 20.60 5.21 -12.50
C ASN A 4 19.22 5.12 -13.19
N PRO A 5 18.25 4.33 -12.68
CA PRO A 5 16.95 4.22 -13.31
C PRO A 5 16.22 5.58 -13.28
N ALA A 6 15.61 5.96 -14.40
CA ALA A 6 14.72 7.12 -14.44
C ALA A 6 13.42 6.78 -13.69
N TYR A 7 13.34 7.20 -12.43
CA TYR A 7 12.17 6.97 -11.57
C TYR A 7 11.08 8.01 -11.85
N ILE A 8 9.86 7.51 -12.06
CA ILE A 8 8.62 8.28 -12.24
C ILE A 8 8.00 8.67 -10.89
N LEU A 9 8.07 7.77 -9.91
CA LEU A 9 7.57 8.00 -8.56
C LEU A 9 8.37 7.17 -7.57
N THR A 10 8.95 7.79 -6.53
CA THR A 10 9.69 7.09 -5.47
C THR A 10 8.87 6.94 -4.18
N PRO A 11 9.21 5.98 -3.30
CA PRO A 11 8.62 5.89 -1.96
C PRO A 11 8.77 7.17 -1.13
N THR A 12 9.88 7.90 -1.33
CA THR A 12 10.11 9.20 -0.70
C THR A 12 9.11 10.25 -1.20
N ASP A 13 8.78 10.25 -2.49
CA ASP A 13 7.78 11.16 -3.06
C ASP A 13 6.40 10.89 -2.49
N VAL A 14 6.00 9.62 -2.39
CA VAL A 14 4.73 9.23 -1.76
C VAL A 14 4.67 9.66 -0.30
N LYS A 15 5.77 9.49 0.46
CA LYS A 15 5.88 9.94 1.85
C LYS A 15 5.78 11.47 1.96
N ASN A 16 6.41 12.20 1.04
CA ASN A 16 6.37 13.66 0.98
C ASN A 16 4.96 14.18 0.64
N ILE A 17 4.29 13.57 -0.35
CA ILE A 17 2.90 13.88 -0.72
C ILE A 17 1.99 13.68 0.49
N ARG A 18 2.13 12.54 1.17
CA ARG A 18 1.37 12.23 2.39
C ARG A 18 1.63 13.27 3.48
N GLY A 19 2.89 13.51 3.83
CA GLY A 19 3.27 14.49 4.86
C GLY A 19 2.75 15.90 4.57
N TYR A 20 2.82 16.33 3.31
CA TYR A 20 2.28 17.61 2.87
C TYR A 20 0.75 17.68 3.02
N VAL A 21 0.02 16.65 2.57
CA VAL A 21 -1.45 16.62 2.67
C VAL A 21 -1.90 16.60 4.13
N HIS A 22 -1.26 15.80 4.99
CA HIS A 22 -1.56 15.77 6.41
C HIS A 22 -1.29 17.10 7.10
N THR A 23 -0.22 17.80 6.74
CA THR A 23 0.12 19.09 7.35
C THR A 23 -0.80 20.20 6.86
N LYS A 24 -1.05 20.27 5.54
CA LYS A 24 -1.82 21.37 4.92
C LYS A 24 -3.32 21.23 5.12
N TYR A 25 -3.83 20.01 5.17
CA TYR A 25 -5.26 19.71 5.28
C TYR A 25 -5.60 19.02 6.61
N ALA A 26 -4.86 19.34 7.68
CA ALA A 26 -5.05 18.77 9.01
C ALA A 26 -6.50 18.93 9.54
N ALA A 27 -7.21 19.99 9.12
CA ALA A 27 -8.58 20.26 9.51
C ALA A 27 -9.64 19.42 8.76
N MET A 28 -9.26 18.68 7.71
CA MET A 28 -10.19 17.82 6.97
C MET A 28 -10.35 16.44 7.65
N PRO A 29 -11.44 15.70 7.37
CA PRO A 29 -11.52 14.29 7.70
C PRO A 29 -10.39 13.49 7.05
N ASN A 30 -9.96 12.42 7.71
CA ASN A 30 -8.82 11.64 7.25
C ASN A 30 -9.06 10.99 5.89
N ASP A 31 -10.25 10.43 5.68
CA ASP A 31 -10.65 9.78 4.43
C ASP A 31 -10.49 10.73 3.23
N LYS A 32 -10.79 12.02 3.43
CA LYS A 32 -10.60 13.06 2.40
C LYS A 32 -9.14 13.38 2.13
N ARG A 33 -8.29 13.35 3.15
CA ARG A 33 -6.84 13.50 2.95
C ARG A 33 -6.25 12.30 2.20
N VAL A 34 -6.71 11.09 2.52
CA VAL A 34 -6.28 9.87 1.85
C VAL A 34 -6.66 9.90 0.37
N GLU A 35 -7.90 10.29 0.05
CA GLU A 35 -8.39 10.51 -1.32
C GLU A 35 -7.47 11.49 -2.08
N MET A 36 -7.08 12.60 -1.44
CA MET A 36 -6.17 13.59 -2.03
C MET A 36 -4.75 13.05 -2.29
N VAL A 37 -4.24 12.16 -1.45
CA VAL A 37 -2.94 11.52 -1.66
C VAL A 37 -3.02 10.53 -2.82
N ALA A 38 -4.07 9.72 -2.89
CA ALA A 38 -4.29 8.76 -3.96
C ALA A 38 -4.44 9.46 -5.31
N ASP A 39 -5.27 10.48 -5.39
CA ASP A 39 -5.46 11.32 -6.59
C ASP A 39 -4.15 12.01 -7.01
N ALA A 40 -3.35 12.51 -6.06
CA ALA A 40 -2.05 13.11 -6.37
C ALA A 40 -1.07 12.09 -6.98
N VAL A 41 -0.97 10.89 -6.40
CA VAL A 41 -0.12 9.80 -6.91
C VAL A 41 -0.58 9.37 -8.30
N GLN A 42 -1.90 9.18 -8.49
CA GLN A 42 -2.49 8.81 -9.77
C GLN A 42 -2.21 9.84 -10.86
N ARG A 43 -2.37 11.14 -10.56
CA ARG A 43 -2.06 12.22 -11.52
C ARG A 43 -0.58 12.26 -11.91
N ILE A 44 0.32 12.00 -10.97
CA ILE A 44 1.77 11.99 -11.24
C ILE A 44 2.09 10.86 -12.22
N ILE A 45 1.64 9.64 -11.96
CA ILE A 45 1.87 8.50 -12.85
C ILE A 45 1.20 8.74 -14.21
N HIS A 46 -0.07 9.15 -14.22
CA HIS A 46 -0.83 9.40 -15.45
C HIS A 46 -0.17 10.44 -16.37
N ARG A 47 0.41 11.51 -15.79
CA ARG A 47 1.10 12.56 -16.56
C ARG A 47 2.41 12.05 -17.18
N GLN A 48 3.04 11.05 -16.58
CA GLN A 48 4.33 10.52 -17.01
C GLN A 48 4.20 9.36 -18.00
N LEU A 49 2.98 8.89 -18.27
CA LEU A 49 2.71 7.88 -19.30
C LEU A 49 2.77 8.47 -20.72
N PRO A 50 3.03 7.62 -21.76
CA PRO A 50 2.89 8.00 -23.16
C PRO A 50 1.53 8.64 -23.46
N ASP A 51 1.46 9.44 -24.53
CA ASP A 51 0.26 10.16 -24.91
C ASP A 51 -0.76 9.26 -25.62
N PHE A 52 -1.25 8.26 -24.89
CA PHE A 52 -2.30 7.35 -25.33
C PHE A 52 -3.70 7.96 -25.12
N GLU A 53 -4.69 7.33 -25.74
CA GLU A 53 -6.11 7.54 -25.42
C GLU A 53 -6.38 7.46 -23.92
N LEU A 54 -7.28 8.31 -23.43
CA LEU A 54 -7.52 8.53 -22.00
C LEU A 54 -7.86 7.23 -21.24
N SER A 55 -8.69 6.37 -21.84
CA SER A 55 -9.10 5.09 -21.27
C SER A 55 -7.90 4.13 -21.09
N LEU A 56 -6.96 4.13 -22.04
CA LEU A 56 -5.76 3.31 -21.97
C LEU A 56 -4.78 3.85 -20.91
N LYS A 57 -4.59 5.18 -20.83
CA LYS A 57 -3.76 5.79 -19.78
C LYS A 57 -4.31 5.51 -18.39
N GLN A 58 -5.63 5.58 -18.20
CA GLN A 58 -6.29 5.25 -16.94
C GLN A 58 -6.05 3.80 -16.54
N ARG A 59 -6.21 2.86 -17.48
CA ARG A 59 -5.94 1.43 -17.25
C ARG A 59 -4.48 1.18 -16.85
N LEU A 60 -3.53 1.71 -17.62
CA LEU A 60 -2.09 1.54 -17.35
C LEU A 60 -1.67 2.19 -16.03
N THR A 61 -2.24 3.34 -15.69
CA THR A 61 -1.98 4.01 -14.39
C THR A 61 -2.44 3.12 -13.23
N GLY A 62 -3.65 2.54 -13.34
CA GLY A 62 -4.17 1.60 -12.36
C GLY A 62 -3.26 0.38 -12.20
N GLU A 63 -2.81 -0.21 -13.31
CA GLU A 63 -1.91 -1.38 -13.28
C GLU A 63 -0.52 -1.08 -12.72
N LEU A 64 0.07 0.09 -13.00
CA LEU A 64 1.36 0.50 -12.39
C LEU A 64 1.25 0.74 -10.89
N ILE A 65 0.16 1.39 -10.47
CA ILE A 65 -0.14 1.55 -9.05
C ILE A 65 -0.26 0.17 -8.41
N ARG A 66 -1.09 -0.71 -8.99
CA ARG A 66 -1.37 -2.07 -8.49
C ARG A 66 -0.12 -2.94 -8.39
N SER A 67 0.65 -3.09 -9.47
CA SER A 67 1.81 -4.00 -9.53
C SER A 67 3.05 -3.41 -8.86
N THR A 68 3.40 -2.16 -9.17
CA THR A 68 4.72 -1.62 -8.83
C THR A 68 4.70 -0.85 -7.51
N VAL A 69 3.72 0.05 -7.34
CA VAL A 69 3.60 0.87 -6.12
C VAL A 69 3.05 0.05 -4.96
N LEU A 70 2.07 -0.81 -5.22
CA LEU A 70 1.28 -1.45 -4.18
C LEU A 70 1.72 -2.89 -3.86
N GLN A 71 1.95 -3.75 -4.87
CA GLN A 71 2.44 -5.12 -4.62
C GLN A 71 3.94 -5.16 -4.32
N GLU A 72 4.76 -4.53 -5.16
CA GLU A 72 6.22 -4.58 -5.02
C GLU A 72 6.80 -3.49 -4.09
N GLN A 73 5.99 -2.48 -3.73
CA GLN A 73 6.36 -1.34 -2.87
C GLN A 73 7.67 -0.66 -3.27
N ARG A 74 7.96 -0.64 -4.57
CA ARG A 74 9.18 -0.04 -5.13
C ARG A 74 8.83 1.18 -5.97
N PRO A 75 9.83 2.04 -6.28
CA PRO A 75 9.60 3.15 -7.19
C PRO A 75 9.02 2.67 -8.53
N VAL A 76 8.08 3.45 -9.09
CA VAL A 76 7.70 3.29 -10.49
C VAL A 76 8.83 3.86 -11.33
N SER A 77 9.35 3.05 -12.24
CA SER A 77 10.39 3.42 -13.19
C SER A 77 9.83 3.51 -14.61
N ALA A 78 10.57 4.16 -15.50
CA ALA A 78 10.26 4.15 -16.93
C ALA A 78 10.20 2.72 -17.51
N ASP A 79 11.00 1.79 -16.97
CA ASP A 79 11.02 0.40 -17.41
C ASP A 79 9.70 -0.33 -17.10
N ASP A 80 9.00 0.04 -16.03
CA ASP A 80 7.71 -0.55 -15.67
C ASP A 80 6.62 -0.15 -16.66
N VAL A 81 6.65 1.13 -17.07
CA VAL A 81 5.77 1.65 -18.13
C VAL A 81 6.06 0.91 -19.43
N TYR A 82 7.35 0.74 -19.78
CA TYR A 82 7.75 0.05 -20.98
C TYR A 82 7.28 -1.42 -20.97
N ARG A 83 7.48 -2.15 -19.87
CA ARG A 83 7.01 -3.55 -19.74
C ARG A 83 5.51 -3.68 -19.94
N LEU A 84 4.71 -2.83 -19.30
CA LEU A 84 3.26 -2.87 -19.50
C LEU A 84 2.85 -2.52 -20.92
N CYS A 85 3.63 -1.67 -21.60
CA CYS A 85 3.38 -1.34 -22.99
C CYS A 85 3.76 -2.48 -23.95
N LEU A 86 4.65 -3.41 -23.56
CA LEU A 86 5.01 -4.57 -24.40
C LEU A 86 3.81 -5.49 -24.68
N GLU A 87 2.86 -5.57 -23.76
CA GLU A 87 1.64 -6.40 -23.89
C GLU A 87 0.57 -5.77 -24.79
N LEU A 88 0.79 -4.54 -25.27
CA LEU A 88 -0.14 -3.85 -26.16
C LEU A 88 0.04 -4.28 -27.62
N ASP A 89 -1.00 -4.07 -28.43
CA ASP A 89 -0.94 -4.33 -29.87
C ASP A 89 -0.15 -3.23 -30.58
N HIS A 90 1.11 -3.51 -30.90
CA HIS A 90 2.01 -2.59 -31.59
C HIS A 90 1.69 -2.42 -33.08
N SER A 91 0.73 -3.18 -33.62
CA SER A 91 0.24 -2.95 -34.98
C SER A 91 -0.72 -1.76 -35.08
N ASP A 92 -1.26 -1.29 -33.95
CA ASP A 92 -2.05 -0.06 -33.89
C ASP A 92 -1.13 1.16 -33.85
N GLU A 93 -1.24 2.01 -34.88
CA GLU A 93 -0.49 3.26 -35.00
C GLU A 93 -0.77 4.23 -33.83
N LYS A 94 -1.95 4.13 -33.20
CA LYS A 94 -2.31 4.91 -32.01
C LYS A 94 -1.54 4.50 -30.76
N ILE A 95 -0.89 3.33 -30.78
CA ILE A 95 -0.06 2.81 -29.68
C ILE A 95 1.41 2.98 -30.04
N ALA A 96 1.81 2.53 -31.24
CA ALA A 96 3.21 2.56 -31.68
C ALA A 96 3.78 3.99 -31.74
N GLY A 97 3.03 4.93 -32.31
CA GLY A 97 3.48 6.32 -32.47
C GLY A 97 3.72 7.05 -31.14
N PRO A 98 2.74 7.11 -30.22
CA PRO A 98 2.92 7.73 -28.91
C PRO A 98 3.97 7.04 -28.03
N LEU A 99 4.08 5.71 -28.10
CA LEU A 99 5.09 4.96 -27.34
C LEU A 99 6.51 5.29 -27.81
N GLN A 100 6.74 5.32 -29.13
CA GLN A 100 8.05 5.62 -29.67
C GLN A 100 8.52 7.04 -29.31
N ARG A 101 7.64 8.04 -29.47
CA ARG A 101 7.93 9.42 -29.03
C ARG A 101 8.25 9.51 -27.54
N TRP A 102 7.55 8.73 -26.72
CA TRP A 102 7.81 8.71 -25.29
C TRP A 102 9.16 8.09 -24.96
N ILE A 103 9.55 6.98 -25.61
CA ILE A 103 10.86 6.34 -25.44
C ILE A 103 11.99 7.30 -25.80
N ASP A 104 11.86 8.00 -26.94
CA ASP A 104 12.85 8.99 -27.38
C ASP A 104 13.03 10.10 -26.31
N LEU A 105 11.92 10.63 -25.79
CA LEU A 105 11.94 11.64 -24.71
C LEU A 105 12.56 11.12 -23.40
N GLN A 106 12.35 9.84 -23.03
CA GLN A 106 13.02 9.27 -21.86
C GLN A 106 14.52 9.09 -22.11
N GLY A 107 14.92 8.69 -23.32
CA GLY A 107 16.32 8.58 -23.74
C GLY A 107 17.05 9.92 -23.65
N GLU A 108 16.42 11.01 -24.08
CA GLU A 108 16.96 12.37 -23.96
C GLU A 108 17.12 12.82 -22.50
N LYS A 109 16.15 12.51 -21.62
CA LYS A 109 16.23 12.80 -20.18
C LYS A 109 17.35 12.04 -19.48
N LEU A 110 17.51 10.76 -19.82
CA LEU A 110 18.61 9.93 -19.33
C LEU A 110 19.97 10.45 -19.80
N ALA A 111 20.07 10.92 -21.05
CA ALA A 111 21.31 11.47 -21.62
C ALA A 111 21.69 12.85 -21.06
N SER A 112 20.69 13.67 -20.71
CA SER A 112 20.89 15.02 -20.15
C SER A 112 21.17 15.04 -18.64
N GLY A 113 20.94 13.93 -17.93
CA GLY A 113 21.18 13.84 -16.48
C GLY A 113 20.19 14.66 -15.64
N GLU A 114 19.10 15.15 -16.21
CA GLU A 114 18.04 15.84 -15.49
C GLU A 114 17.26 14.85 -14.60
N VAL A 115 17.70 14.68 -13.35
CA VAL A 115 16.83 14.19 -12.29
C VAL A 115 15.94 15.36 -11.90
N VAL A 116 14.73 15.43 -12.44
CA VAL A 116 13.75 16.47 -12.05
C VAL A 116 13.26 16.11 -10.64
N PRO A 117 13.64 16.83 -9.57
CA PRO A 117 12.94 16.69 -8.30
C PRO A 117 11.50 17.12 -8.53
N ILE A 118 10.54 16.33 -8.05
CA ILE A 118 9.11 16.65 -8.11
C ILE A 118 8.86 17.90 -7.24
N ALA A 119 9.04 19.08 -7.83
CA ALA A 119 8.67 20.34 -7.23
C ALA A 119 7.14 20.44 -7.26
N PHE A 120 6.51 20.15 -6.13
CA PHE A 120 5.08 20.36 -5.92
C PHE A 120 4.78 21.87 -5.92
N SER A 121 4.67 22.47 -7.10
CA SER A 121 4.06 23.79 -7.27
C SER A 121 2.56 23.58 -7.42
N GLY A 122 1.84 23.70 -6.30
CA GLY A 122 0.39 23.75 -6.30
C GLY A 122 -0.09 25.02 -7.00
N SER A 123 -0.38 24.91 -8.30
CA SER A 123 -1.21 25.89 -9.00
C SER A 123 -2.65 25.39 -9.02
N ALA A 124 -3.38 25.74 -7.97
CA ALA A 124 -4.82 25.90 -8.06
C ALA A 124 -5.06 27.40 -8.28
N ALA A 125 -5.29 27.80 -9.54
CA ALA A 125 -5.83 29.11 -9.84
C ALA A 125 -6.72 29.03 -11.08
N SER A 126 -8.01 29.17 -10.80
CA SER A 126 -9.09 29.57 -11.69
C SER A 126 -8.73 30.83 -12.49
N GLY A 127 -9.29 30.96 -13.68
CA GLY A 127 -8.91 31.99 -14.66
C GLY A 127 -9.28 33.42 -14.30
N ALA A 128 -8.53 34.36 -14.88
CA ALA A 128 -9.00 35.65 -15.39
C ALA A 128 -7.84 36.33 -16.14
N ASN A 129 -8.17 36.95 -17.28
CA ASN A 129 -7.29 37.72 -18.15
C ASN A 129 -6.57 38.87 -17.42
N ALA A 130 -5.31 39.16 -17.80
CA ALA A 130 -4.82 40.51 -18.14
C ALA A 130 -3.30 40.51 -18.37
N GLU A 131 -2.92 40.76 -19.62
CA GLU A 131 -1.91 41.71 -20.12
C GLU A 131 -0.61 42.04 -19.34
N ALA A 132 0.48 42.01 -20.11
CA ALA A 132 1.85 42.30 -19.72
C ALA A 132 2.16 43.80 -19.53
N LEU A 133 3.14 44.14 -18.65
CA LEU A 133 4.28 45.06 -18.87
C LEU A 133 5.17 45.18 -17.58
N PRO A 134 6.48 45.53 -17.69
CA PRO A 134 7.54 45.27 -16.70
C PRO A 134 7.82 46.44 -15.72
N PRO A 135 8.73 46.29 -14.73
CA PRO A 135 8.72 47.07 -13.49
C PRO A 135 9.53 48.37 -13.55
N ALA A 136 9.00 49.43 -12.96
CA ALA A 136 9.74 50.64 -12.62
C ALA A 136 10.03 50.68 -11.11
N ALA A 137 11.25 51.12 -10.81
CA ALA A 137 11.95 50.99 -9.55
C ALA A 137 11.61 52.08 -8.50
N LEU A 138 12.13 51.81 -7.29
CA LEU A 138 12.63 52.75 -6.27
C LEU A 138 11.68 53.27 -5.16
N SER A 139 12.00 52.75 -3.97
CA SER A 139 12.36 53.52 -2.75
C SER A 139 11.30 53.97 -1.75
N GLY A 140 11.62 53.73 -0.46
CA GLY A 140 11.06 54.35 0.73
C GLY A 140 10.57 53.32 1.76
N ALA A 141 11.45 52.67 2.52
CA ALA A 141 11.96 53.09 3.84
C ALA A 141 10.91 53.05 4.97
N GLY A 142 11.17 52.21 5.98
CA GLY A 142 10.40 52.12 7.23
C GLY A 142 10.82 50.91 8.08
N GLU A 143 11.81 51.12 8.94
CA GLU A 143 12.36 50.17 9.91
C GLU A 143 11.35 49.71 10.98
N LEU A 144 11.54 48.50 11.55
CA LEU A 144 11.90 48.31 12.97
C LEU A 144 11.95 46.83 13.42
N SER A 145 13.16 46.44 13.87
CA SER A 145 13.50 45.60 15.02
C SER A 145 13.27 44.07 15.10
N ARG A 146 14.31 43.45 15.66
CA ARG A 146 14.74 42.04 15.77
C ARG A 146 14.23 41.38 17.08
N PRO A 147 14.28 40.03 17.26
CA PRO A 147 15.54 39.33 17.57
C PRO A 147 15.65 37.90 16.98
N LYS A 148 16.51 37.71 15.97
CA LYS A 148 16.83 36.39 15.39
C LYS A 148 18.04 35.67 16.04
N GLN A 149 18.75 36.30 16.99
CA GLN A 149 20.05 35.80 17.46
C GLN A 149 20.01 34.77 18.59
N ARG A 150 18.87 34.59 19.30
CA ARG A 150 18.77 33.55 20.36
C ARG A 150 18.56 32.14 19.80
N LYS A 151 17.95 31.99 18.62
CA LYS A 151 17.68 30.67 18.02
C LYS A 151 18.92 30.06 17.36
N THR A 152 19.78 30.88 16.74
CA THR A 152 21.02 30.41 16.10
C THR A 152 22.04 29.84 17.08
N LEU A 153 22.17 30.43 18.29
CA LEU A 153 23.03 29.90 19.35
C LEU A 153 22.53 28.55 19.90
N LEU A 154 21.20 28.37 19.99
CA LEU A 154 20.59 27.13 20.44
C LEU A 154 20.81 25.99 19.42
N TYR A 155 20.66 26.29 18.13
CA TYR A 155 20.89 25.30 17.06
C TYR A 155 22.37 24.96 16.85
N SER A 156 23.29 25.92 17.05
CA SER A 156 24.73 25.63 16.97
C SER A 156 25.19 24.69 18.09
N LEU A 157 24.62 24.82 19.29
CA LEU A 157 24.96 23.96 20.43
C LEU A 157 24.38 22.54 20.25
N LEU A 158 23.16 22.44 19.69
CA LEU A 158 22.54 21.17 19.32
C LEU A 158 23.36 20.43 18.23
N PHE A 159 23.89 21.16 17.24
CA PHE A 159 24.70 20.57 16.17
C PHE A 159 26.03 20.00 16.67
N VAL A 160 26.72 20.70 17.58
CA VAL A 160 27.96 20.20 18.21
C VAL A 160 27.70 18.94 19.03
N LEU A 161 26.56 18.89 19.73
CA LEU A 161 26.16 17.72 20.54
C LEU A 161 25.83 16.50 19.66
N LEU A 162 25.12 16.72 18.54
CA LEU A 162 24.83 15.68 17.55
C LEU A 162 26.10 15.15 16.87
N ALA A 163 27.04 16.03 16.52
CA ALA A 163 28.32 15.63 15.94
C ALA A 163 29.20 14.83 16.92
N SER A 164 29.17 15.18 18.22
CA SER A 164 29.88 14.45 19.27
C SER A 164 29.31 13.04 19.49
N CYS A 165 27.97 12.87 19.46
CA CYS A 165 27.34 11.55 19.55
C CYS A 165 27.68 10.66 18.34
N LEU A 166 27.79 11.23 17.13
CA LEU A 166 28.12 10.47 15.92
C LEU A 166 29.59 10.01 15.92
N GLY A 167 30.51 10.84 16.44
CA GLY A 167 31.92 10.47 16.60
C GLY A 167 32.14 9.32 17.61
N LEU A 168 31.38 9.31 18.71
CA LEU A 168 31.44 8.25 19.71
C LEU A 168 30.87 6.93 19.20
N TYR A 169 29.83 6.96 18.35
CA TYR A 169 29.29 5.77 17.70
C TYR A 169 30.19 5.20 16.61
N GLY A 170 30.91 6.06 15.86
CA GLY A 170 31.82 5.62 14.79
C GLY A 170 33.08 4.91 15.31
N ALA A 171 33.60 5.31 16.47
CA ALA A 171 34.79 4.69 17.05
C ALA A 171 34.56 3.26 17.57
N GLY A 172 33.33 2.90 17.94
CA GLY A 172 32.99 1.55 18.42
C GLY A 172 32.89 0.48 17.32
N TYR A 173 32.77 0.88 16.05
CA TYR A 173 32.64 -0.06 14.93
C TYR A 173 33.99 -0.55 14.36
N LEU A 174 35.11 0.07 14.76
CA LEU A 174 36.45 -0.27 14.26
C LEU A 174 37.14 -1.40 15.05
N THR A 175 36.49 -1.99 16.06
CA THR A 175 37.07 -3.04 16.91
C THR A 175 36.35 -4.39 16.85
N MET A 176 35.47 -4.62 15.88
CA MET A 176 34.85 -5.94 15.69
C MET A 176 35.65 -6.79 14.68
N PRO A 177 36.22 -7.94 15.09
CA PRO A 177 36.88 -8.85 14.17
C PRO A 177 35.83 -9.55 13.28
N SER A 178 36.07 -9.48 11.97
CA SER A 178 35.27 -10.12 10.93
C SER A 178 35.52 -11.63 10.92
N THR A 179 34.58 -12.42 11.46
CA THR A 179 34.49 -13.86 11.16
C THR A 179 33.75 -14.03 9.84
N ALA A 180 34.49 -14.05 8.74
CA ALA A 180 34.02 -14.56 7.46
C ALA A 180 34.31 -16.06 7.43
N GLU A 181 33.29 -16.89 7.60
CA GLU A 181 33.36 -18.30 7.23
C GLU A 181 32.79 -18.49 5.82
N THR A 182 33.70 -18.88 4.93
CA THR A 182 33.48 -19.40 3.58
C THR A 182 32.76 -20.75 3.69
N GLN A 183 31.68 -20.95 2.94
CA GLN A 183 31.20 -22.30 2.62
C GLN A 183 31.23 -22.52 1.10
N ASP A 184 31.98 -23.57 0.77
CA ASP A 184 32.35 -24.04 -0.56
C ASP A 184 31.15 -24.47 -1.40
N THR A 185 31.21 -24.09 -2.67
CA THR A 185 30.42 -24.63 -3.77
C THR A 185 30.80 -26.09 -4.05
N ALA A 186 29.89 -27.02 -3.79
CA ALA A 186 29.95 -28.36 -4.37
C ALA A 186 28.79 -28.56 -5.35
N PHE A 187 29.17 -28.80 -6.60
CA PHE A 187 28.34 -29.06 -7.76
C PHE A 187 27.70 -30.45 -7.64
N ILE A 188 26.37 -30.55 -7.66
CA ILE A 188 25.63 -31.80 -7.92
C ILE A 188 24.59 -31.50 -8.99
N ALA A 189 24.64 -32.27 -10.08
CA ALA A 189 23.63 -32.32 -11.14
C ALA A 189 23.10 -33.78 -11.23
N PRO A 190 21.99 -34.07 -11.94
CA PRO A 190 20.67 -34.31 -11.34
C PRO A 190 20.14 -35.73 -11.60
N SER A 191 19.25 -36.25 -10.75
CA SER A 191 18.47 -37.47 -11.06
C SER A 191 17.17 -37.61 -10.25
N GLY A 192 16.10 -36.99 -10.77
CA GLY A 192 14.67 -37.38 -10.74
C GLY A 192 13.89 -37.46 -9.41
N PRO A 193 12.56 -37.74 -9.46
CA PRO A 193 11.56 -37.25 -10.41
C PRO A 193 10.94 -35.92 -9.92
N GLU A 194 10.20 -35.24 -10.81
CA GLU A 194 9.52 -33.96 -10.56
C GLU A 194 8.81 -33.89 -9.20
N GLN A 195 9.45 -33.23 -8.26
CA GLN A 195 8.79 -32.69 -7.08
C GLN A 195 8.02 -31.48 -7.57
N GLU A 196 6.71 -31.66 -7.72
CA GLU A 196 5.73 -30.61 -7.94
C GLU A 196 6.13 -29.40 -7.09
N LEU A 197 6.48 -28.31 -7.76
CA LEU A 197 6.97 -27.08 -7.15
C LEU A 197 5.82 -26.48 -6.35
N ALA A 198 5.64 -26.94 -5.11
CA ALA A 198 4.78 -26.26 -4.15
C ALA A 198 5.29 -24.82 -4.06
N ALA A 199 4.41 -23.88 -4.39
CA ALA A 199 4.65 -22.46 -4.22
C ALA A 199 5.28 -22.22 -2.83
N PRO A 200 6.26 -21.31 -2.69
CA PRO A 200 6.90 -21.08 -1.40
C PRO A 200 5.81 -20.82 -0.37
N ALA A 201 5.70 -21.72 0.62
CA ALA A 201 4.79 -21.54 1.73
C ALA A 201 5.09 -20.16 2.31
N MET A 202 4.20 -19.19 2.09
CA MET A 202 4.37 -17.88 2.68
C MET A 202 4.50 -18.10 4.18
N LEU A 203 5.66 -17.77 4.74
CA LEU A 203 5.93 -18.00 6.16
C LEU A 203 4.85 -17.26 6.95
N ASN A 204 3.88 -18.02 7.45
CA ASN A 204 2.72 -17.51 8.18
C ASN A 204 2.98 -17.71 9.68
N GLU A 205 3.34 -16.61 10.34
CA GLU A 205 3.66 -16.52 11.77
C GLU A 205 2.43 -16.17 12.64
N LEU A 206 1.22 -16.28 12.10
CA LEU A 206 0.02 -16.22 12.91
C LEU A 206 0.05 -17.31 13.99
N PRO A 207 -0.48 -17.04 15.20
CA PRO A 207 -0.66 -18.07 16.21
C PRO A 207 -1.66 -19.14 15.73
N ALA A 208 -1.58 -20.33 16.32
CA ALA A 208 -2.35 -21.50 15.88
C ALA A 208 -3.87 -21.28 15.87
N ASP A 209 -4.39 -20.48 16.79
CA ASP A 209 -5.81 -20.11 16.89
C ASP A 209 -6.28 -19.12 15.82
N MET A 210 -5.35 -18.49 15.08
CA MET A 210 -5.63 -17.61 13.95
C MET A 210 -5.24 -18.21 12.58
N LYS A 211 -4.71 -19.43 12.58
CA LYS A 211 -4.41 -20.18 11.35
C LYS A 211 -5.64 -20.86 10.78
N PHE A 212 -5.52 -21.34 9.54
CA PHE A 212 -6.65 -21.95 8.88
C PHE A 212 -7.12 -23.20 9.64
N VAL A 213 -8.43 -23.26 9.85
CA VAL A 213 -9.14 -24.44 10.32
C VAL A 213 -10.38 -24.58 9.44
N ASP A 214 -10.77 -25.83 9.18
CA ASP A 214 -12.03 -26.10 8.51
C ASP A 214 -13.18 -25.82 9.48
N VAL A 215 -14.10 -24.95 9.09
CA VAL A 215 -15.23 -24.48 9.91
C VAL A 215 -16.54 -24.85 9.25
N SER A 216 -17.59 -25.08 10.05
CA SER A 216 -18.93 -25.32 9.51
C SER A 216 -19.36 -24.16 8.61
N ARG A 217 -19.57 -24.48 7.33
CA ARG A 217 -20.03 -23.53 6.32
C ARG A 217 -21.43 -23.04 6.69
N GLU A 218 -22.32 -23.93 7.11
CA GLU A 218 -23.69 -23.58 7.50
C GLU A 218 -23.70 -22.59 8.66
N ALA A 219 -22.89 -22.83 9.70
CA ALA A 219 -22.82 -21.95 10.86
C ALA A 219 -22.28 -20.57 10.50
N LEU A 220 -21.26 -20.48 9.64
CA LEU A 220 -20.70 -19.20 9.22
C LEU A 220 -21.66 -18.41 8.31
N LEU A 221 -22.35 -19.09 7.39
CA LEU A 221 -23.42 -18.48 6.58
C LEU A 221 -24.58 -17.98 7.45
N SER A 222 -24.98 -18.76 8.46
CA SER A 222 -26.00 -18.35 9.43
C SER A 222 -25.58 -17.08 10.17
N TYR A 223 -24.33 -17.01 10.64
CA TYR A 223 -23.79 -15.81 11.27
C TYR A 223 -23.87 -14.59 10.34
N LEU A 224 -23.38 -14.70 9.10
CA LEU A 224 -23.39 -13.59 8.13
C LEU A 224 -24.82 -13.17 7.76
N THR A 225 -25.73 -14.13 7.61
CA THR A 225 -27.15 -13.87 7.34
C THR A 225 -27.79 -13.09 8.49
N SER A 226 -27.47 -13.44 9.75
CA SER A 226 -27.94 -12.70 10.92
C SER A 226 -27.46 -11.23 10.97
N ARG A 227 -26.41 -10.90 10.22
CA ARG A 227 -25.87 -9.55 10.05
C ARG A 227 -26.40 -8.84 8.79
N ASN A 228 -27.38 -9.43 8.09
CA ASN A 228 -27.85 -8.94 6.80
C ASN A 228 -26.71 -8.76 5.78
N SER A 229 -25.68 -9.61 5.82
CA SER A 229 -24.46 -9.43 5.03
C SER A 229 -24.63 -9.89 3.58
N LEU A 230 -24.18 -9.07 2.62
CA LEU A 230 -24.04 -9.48 1.22
C LEU A 230 -22.94 -10.54 1.03
N LEU A 231 -21.98 -10.63 1.96
CA LEU A 231 -20.89 -11.61 1.92
C LEU A 231 -21.36 -13.06 2.18
N ALA A 232 -22.61 -13.26 2.59
CA ALA A 232 -23.22 -14.60 2.66
C ALA A 232 -23.59 -15.16 1.26
N ASP A 233 -23.68 -14.30 0.25
CA ASP A 233 -24.05 -14.70 -1.10
C ASP A 233 -22.81 -15.14 -1.91
N GLU A 234 -23.01 -16.00 -2.90
CA GLU A 234 -21.95 -16.39 -3.84
C GLU A 234 -21.74 -15.32 -4.92
N PRO A 235 -20.49 -15.13 -5.41
CA PRO A 235 -19.28 -15.90 -5.10
C PRO A 235 -18.53 -15.41 -3.85
N TYR A 236 -19.00 -14.34 -3.20
CA TYR A 236 -18.26 -13.59 -2.18
C TYR A 236 -17.84 -14.44 -0.99
N PHE A 237 -18.76 -15.29 -0.51
CA PHE A 237 -18.47 -16.22 0.56
C PHE A 237 -17.32 -17.17 0.18
N THR A 238 -17.44 -17.82 -0.97
CA THR A 238 -16.43 -18.78 -1.45
C THR A 238 -15.09 -18.12 -1.71
N ASP A 239 -15.07 -16.91 -2.29
CA ASP A 239 -13.83 -16.17 -2.54
C ASP A 239 -13.04 -15.93 -1.25
N ILE A 240 -13.72 -15.54 -0.17
CA ILE A 240 -13.07 -15.31 1.14
C ILE A 240 -12.63 -16.64 1.77
N MET A 241 -13.44 -17.69 1.69
CA MET A 241 -13.09 -19.02 2.24
C MET A 241 -11.88 -19.64 1.54
N VAL A 242 -11.86 -19.61 0.20
CA VAL A 242 -10.72 -20.11 -0.58
C VAL A 242 -9.47 -19.30 -0.27
N THR A 243 -9.59 -17.97 -0.15
CA THR A 243 -8.46 -17.13 0.25
C THR A 243 -7.97 -17.45 1.66
N ALA A 244 -8.88 -17.69 2.62
CA ALA A 244 -8.51 -18.09 3.97
C ALA A 244 -7.66 -19.37 3.95
N GLN A 245 -8.08 -20.36 3.17
CA GLN A 245 -7.35 -21.61 2.99
C GLN A 245 -6.00 -21.42 2.29
N GLU A 246 -5.97 -20.71 1.15
CA GLU A 246 -4.76 -20.44 0.35
C GLU A 246 -3.66 -19.78 1.19
N PHE A 247 -4.03 -18.96 2.17
CA PHE A 247 -3.10 -18.15 2.96
C PHE A 247 -2.86 -18.66 4.38
N ASP A 248 -3.42 -19.83 4.75
CA ASP A 248 -3.36 -20.40 6.11
C ASP A 248 -3.92 -19.45 7.19
N ILE A 249 -5.04 -18.77 6.91
CA ILE A 249 -5.70 -17.81 7.82
C ILE A 249 -7.04 -18.36 8.26
N HIS A 250 -7.38 -18.23 9.54
CA HIS A 250 -8.68 -18.62 10.06
C HIS A 250 -9.82 -17.89 9.30
N PRO A 251 -10.83 -18.58 8.73
CA PRO A 251 -11.89 -17.90 7.97
C PRO A 251 -12.63 -16.82 8.74
N ALA A 252 -12.99 -17.10 10.00
CA ALA A 252 -13.57 -16.10 10.90
C ALA A 252 -12.74 -14.82 11.06
N LEU A 253 -11.40 -14.87 10.95
CA LEU A 253 -10.57 -13.67 11.03
C LEU A 253 -10.76 -12.77 9.81
N LEU A 254 -10.78 -13.33 8.59
CA LEU A 254 -11.05 -12.53 7.40
C LEU A 254 -12.44 -11.91 7.44
N PHE A 255 -13.48 -12.67 7.81
CA PHE A 255 -14.81 -12.10 7.98
C PHE A 255 -14.87 -11.06 9.11
N ALA A 256 -14.13 -11.24 10.20
CA ALA A 256 -14.07 -10.25 11.27
C ALA A 256 -13.49 -8.90 10.80
N ILE A 257 -12.47 -8.94 9.94
CA ILE A 257 -11.92 -7.72 9.33
C ILE A 257 -12.98 -7.04 8.45
N THR A 258 -13.72 -7.78 7.60
CA THR A 258 -14.80 -7.17 6.81
C THR A 258 -15.92 -6.57 7.69
N GLY A 259 -16.16 -7.18 8.86
CA GLY A 259 -17.07 -6.66 9.88
C GLY A 259 -16.60 -5.33 10.45
N GLN A 260 -15.30 -5.23 10.78
CA GLN A 260 -14.69 -4.01 11.30
C GLN A 260 -14.64 -2.89 10.25
N GLU A 261 -14.30 -3.22 9.00
CA GLU A 261 -14.04 -2.25 7.94
C GLU A 261 -15.32 -1.73 7.27
N GLN A 262 -16.28 -2.62 7.00
CA GLN A 262 -17.46 -2.31 6.20
C GLN A 262 -18.77 -2.83 6.83
N GLY A 263 -18.76 -3.17 8.12
CA GLY A 263 -19.95 -3.63 8.83
C GLY A 263 -20.56 -4.89 8.22
N PHE A 264 -19.75 -5.78 7.66
CA PHE A 264 -20.15 -6.96 6.89
C PHE A 264 -20.90 -6.67 5.58
N VAL A 265 -20.86 -5.44 5.06
CA VAL A 265 -21.53 -5.06 3.81
C VAL A 265 -23.03 -5.38 3.84
N PRO A 266 -23.84 -4.64 4.63
CA PRO A 266 -25.27 -4.89 4.73
C PRO A 266 -25.98 -4.82 3.37
N LYS A 267 -26.87 -5.76 3.07
CA LYS A 267 -27.58 -5.86 1.78
C LYS A 267 -28.46 -4.64 1.47
N ASP A 268 -28.92 -3.93 2.49
CA ASP A 268 -29.73 -2.72 2.39
C ASP A 268 -28.91 -1.44 2.20
N ASN A 269 -27.57 -1.53 2.24
CA ASN A 269 -26.71 -0.41 1.90
C ASN A 269 -26.84 -0.09 0.40
N LYS A 270 -27.09 1.19 0.09
CA LYS A 270 -27.25 1.68 -1.28
C LYS A 270 -26.06 1.37 -2.19
N ARG A 271 -24.86 1.22 -1.61
CA ARG A 271 -23.61 0.93 -2.33
C ARG A 271 -23.06 -0.48 -2.02
N ALA A 272 -23.90 -1.39 -1.51
CA ALA A 272 -23.48 -2.74 -1.14
C ALA A 272 -22.79 -3.49 -2.28
N ARG A 273 -23.28 -3.33 -3.51
CA ARG A 273 -22.72 -3.97 -4.71
C ARG A 273 -21.35 -3.44 -5.10
N GLU A 274 -21.02 -2.21 -4.75
CA GLU A 274 -19.69 -1.64 -4.95
C GLU A 274 -18.76 -1.96 -3.78
N ILE A 275 -19.26 -1.93 -2.54
CA ILE A 275 -18.47 -2.20 -1.33
C ILE A 275 -18.02 -3.66 -1.30
N VAL A 276 -18.87 -4.60 -1.73
CA VAL A 276 -18.57 -6.05 -1.68
C VAL A 276 -17.33 -6.44 -2.49
N ASN A 277 -16.97 -5.64 -3.49
CA ASN A 277 -15.77 -5.82 -4.30
C ASN A 277 -14.47 -5.48 -3.53
N ASN A 278 -14.56 -4.75 -2.42
CA ASN A 278 -13.45 -4.46 -1.53
C ASN A 278 -13.94 -4.34 -0.06
N PRO A 279 -14.38 -5.45 0.55
CA PRO A 279 -15.01 -5.44 1.87
C PRO A 279 -13.99 -5.29 3.00
N PHE A 280 -12.70 -5.46 2.71
CA PHE A 280 -11.57 -5.26 3.63
C PHE A 280 -11.06 -3.83 3.63
N ASN A 281 -11.64 -2.95 2.80
CA ASN A 281 -11.20 -1.56 2.63
C ASN A 281 -9.69 -1.44 2.33
N VAL A 282 -9.13 -2.42 1.61
CA VAL A 282 -7.70 -2.43 1.28
C VAL A 282 -7.43 -1.34 0.25
N PHE A 283 -6.19 -0.81 0.28
CA PHE A 283 -5.77 0.26 -0.62
C PHE A 283 -6.68 1.49 -0.60
N TYR A 284 -6.76 2.10 0.59
CA TYR A 284 -7.44 3.36 0.88
C TYR A 284 -8.95 3.24 1.03
N SER A 285 -9.65 2.85 -0.02
CA SER A 285 -11.09 2.62 0.05
C SER A 285 -11.61 1.83 -1.15
N TRP A 286 -12.80 1.25 -1.00
CA TRP A 286 -13.57 0.70 -2.13
C TRP A 286 -14.03 1.77 -3.14
N GLN A 287 -13.97 3.06 -2.78
CA GLN A 287 -14.29 4.17 -3.69
C GLN A 287 -13.11 4.48 -4.62
N ASP A 288 -11.90 4.36 -4.10
CA ASP A 288 -10.65 4.60 -4.85
C ASP A 288 -10.14 3.32 -5.53
N PHE A 289 -10.42 2.16 -4.93
CA PHE A 289 -10.01 0.85 -5.41
C PHE A 289 -11.19 -0.14 -5.34
N ASN A 290 -11.96 -0.17 -6.43
CA ASN A 290 -13.05 -1.12 -6.64
C ASN A 290 -12.56 -2.27 -7.53
N THR A 291 -12.41 -3.46 -6.95
CA THR A 291 -11.90 -4.66 -7.65
C THR A 291 -12.90 -5.81 -7.59
N THR A 292 -12.49 -6.99 -7.14
CA THR A 292 -13.28 -8.18 -6.86
C THR A 292 -13.05 -8.59 -5.42
N THR A 293 -14.03 -9.28 -4.82
CA THR A 293 -13.92 -9.81 -3.46
C THR A 293 -12.71 -10.72 -3.31
N LYS A 294 -12.47 -11.60 -4.29
CA LYS A 294 -11.27 -12.46 -4.33
C LYS A 294 -9.98 -11.65 -4.25
N GLU A 295 -9.82 -10.65 -5.12
CA GLU A 295 -8.58 -9.87 -5.13
C GLU A 295 -8.38 -9.10 -3.82
N SER A 296 -9.41 -8.40 -3.34
CA SER A 296 -9.32 -7.65 -2.08
C SER A 296 -9.06 -8.55 -0.87
N ALA A 297 -9.63 -9.75 -0.85
CA ALA A 297 -9.31 -10.77 0.16
C ALA A 297 -7.85 -11.21 0.10
N GLN A 298 -7.31 -11.49 -1.09
CA GLN A 298 -5.92 -11.91 -1.26
C GLN A 298 -4.93 -10.81 -0.83
N ILE A 299 -5.25 -9.54 -1.10
CA ILE A 299 -4.47 -8.39 -0.64
C ILE A 299 -4.50 -8.31 0.89
N ALA A 300 -5.67 -8.44 1.52
CA ALA A 300 -5.80 -8.45 2.97
C ALA A 300 -4.99 -9.60 3.59
N ALA A 301 -5.09 -10.82 3.04
CA ALA A 301 -4.39 -12.00 3.53
C ALA A 301 -2.86 -11.87 3.43
N ARG A 302 -2.33 -11.41 2.29
CA ARG A 302 -0.89 -11.09 2.13
C ARG A 302 -0.44 -10.05 3.15
N THR A 303 -1.26 -9.03 3.37
CA THR A 303 -0.96 -7.96 4.32
C THR A 303 -0.89 -8.50 5.75
N ILE A 304 -1.86 -9.33 6.16
CA ILE A 304 -1.85 -10.00 7.47
C ILE A 304 -0.57 -10.82 7.63
N ASN A 305 -0.27 -11.74 6.72
CA ASN A 305 0.90 -12.60 6.83
C ASN A 305 2.21 -11.81 6.88
N ARG A 306 2.33 -10.75 6.06
CA ARG A 306 3.49 -9.84 6.10
C ARG A 306 3.60 -9.13 7.45
N LEU A 307 2.50 -8.61 7.97
CA LEU A 307 2.49 -7.86 9.23
C LEU A 307 2.62 -8.76 10.45
N SER A 308 2.28 -10.03 10.37
CA SER A 308 2.48 -10.99 11.47
C SER A 308 3.94 -11.28 11.76
N LYS A 309 4.85 -11.06 10.81
CA LYS A 309 6.27 -11.37 10.93
C LYS A 309 6.96 -10.61 12.05
N ASP A 310 8.00 -11.24 12.61
CA ASP A 310 8.90 -10.69 13.63
C ASP A 310 8.14 -10.18 14.86
N ARG A 311 6.98 -10.78 15.15
CA ARG A 311 6.17 -10.41 16.30
C ARG A 311 6.92 -10.77 17.58
N PRO A 312 7.22 -9.80 18.47
CA PRO A 312 7.87 -10.10 19.73
C PRO A 312 7.01 -11.04 20.59
N GLU A 313 7.67 -11.91 21.35
CA GLU A 313 7.00 -12.79 22.30
C GLU A 313 6.15 -11.97 23.30
N GLY A 314 4.97 -12.49 23.65
CA GLY A 314 4.02 -11.80 24.53
C GLY A 314 3.27 -10.62 23.91
N THR A 315 3.55 -10.24 22.66
CA THR A 315 2.76 -9.20 21.96
C THR A 315 1.51 -9.81 21.33
N GLU A 316 0.35 -9.20 21.58
CA GLU A 316 -0.93 -9.62 21.00
C GLU A 316 -0.91 -9.55 19.46
N PRO A 317 -1.29 -10.61 18.74
CA PRO A 317 -1.15 -10.70 17.28
C PRO A 317 -1.86 -9.57 16.51
N LEU A 318 -3.11 -9.29 16.84
CA LEU A 318 -3.88 -8.25 16.14
C LEU A 318 -3.41 -6.85 16.50
N VAL A 319 -2.89 -6.63 17.71
CA VAL A 319 -2.24 -5.37 18.08
C VAL A 319 -0.96 -5.19 17.27
N TRP A 320 -0.17 -6.25 17.12
CA TRP A 320 1.03 -6.23 16.27
C TRP A 320 0.65 -5.87 14.85
N ILE A 321 -0.30 -6.57 14.22
CA ILE A 321 -0.77 -6.30 12.86
C ILE A 321 -1.26 -4.85 12.71
N ASN A 322 -2.00 -4.34 13.70
CA ASN A 322 -2.57 -2.99 13.65
C ASN A 322 -1.53 -1.85 13.59
N ARG A 323 -0.25 -2.12 13.91
CA ARG A 323 0.82 -1.10 13.78
C ARG A 323 0.93 -0.51 12.36
N GLN A 324 0.45 -1.25 11.36
CA GLN A 324 0.54 -0.90 9.94
C GLN A 324 -0.71 -1.23 9.12
N TYR A 325 -1.69 -1.98 9.67
CA TYR A 325 -2.89 -2.34 8.90
C TYR A 325 -3.87 -1.16 8.81
N ALA A 326 -4.21 -0.56 9.96
CA ALA A 326 -5.14 0.55 10.06
C ALA A 326 -4.54 1.70 10.87
N GLU A 327 -5.06 2.92 10.65
CA GLU A 327 -4.66 4.09 11.43
C GLU A 327 -5.38 4.17 12.77
N ASP A 328 -6.54 3.52 12.91
CA ASP A 328 -7.31 3.50 14.15
C ASP A 328 -6.62 2.59 15.19
N PRO A 329 -6.17 3.14 16.34
CA PRO A 329 -5.56 2.33 17.40
C PRO A 329 -6.50 1.26 17.96
N ASN A 330 -7.83 1.44 17.84
CA ASN A 330 -8.84 0.50 18.33
C ASN A 330 -9.26 -0.56 17.31
N TRP A 331 -8.73 -0.52 16.08
CA TRP A 331 -9.05 -1.50 15.04
C TRP A 331 -8.84 -2.94 15.50
N SER A 332 -7.71 -3.21 16.17
CA SER A 332 -7.40 -4.54 16.72
C SER A 332 -8.45 -5.00 17.74
N THR A 333 -8.94 -4.08 18.57
CA THR A 333 -9.98 -4.39 19.57
C THR A 333 -11.30 -4.76 18.90
N GLY A 334 -11.68 -4.02 17.85
CA GLY A 334 -12.87 -4.30 17.06
C GLY A 334 -12.79 -5.66 16.36
N VAL A 335 -11.69 -5.92 15.64
CA VAL A 335 -11.46 -7.22 14.98
C VAL A 335 -11.45 -8.36 16.01
N SER A 336 -10.73 -8.22 17.13
CA SER A 336 -10.71 -9.24 18.20
C SER A 336 -12.09 -9.52 18.79
N SER A 337 -12.93 -8.49 18.95
CA SER A 337 -14.30 -8.65 19.45
C SER A 337 -15.17 -9.40 18.45
N ILE A 338 -15.10 -9.02 17.17
CA ILE A 338 -15.88 -9.65 16.11
C ILE A 338 -15.43 -11.09 15.87
N PHE A 339 -14.13 -11.33 15.82
CA PHE A 339 -13.53 -12.65 15.65
C PHE A 339 -14.03 -13.63 16.73
N ARG A 340 -13.94 -13.23 18.00
CA ARG A 340 -14.48 -14.02 19.12
C ARG A 340 -15.97 -14.28 18.98
N SER A 341 -16.75 -13.28 18.57
CA SER A 341 -18.19 -13.44 18.34
C SER A 341 -18.50 -14.48 17.24
N ILE A 342 -17.70 -14.54 16.17
CA ILE A 342 -17.87 -15.53 15.11
C ILE A 342 -17.48 -16.91 15.63
N VAL A 343 -16.30 -17.05 16.26
CA VAL A 343 -15.81 -18.33 16.80
C VAL A 343 -16.80 -18.93 17.79
N SER A 344 -17.32 -18.13 18.75
CA SER A 344 -18.34 -18.61 19.68
C SER A 344 -19.63 -19.06 18.99
N HIS A 345 -20.03 -18.42 17.89
CA HIS A 345 -21.19 -18.87 17.11
C HIS A 345 -20.95 -20.22 16.45
N LEU A 346 -19.76 -20.43 15.89
CA LEU A 346 -19.35 -21.70 15.29
C LEU A 346 -19.33 -22.85 16.32
N GLU A 347 -18.81 -22.59 17.52
CA GLU A 347 -18.77 -23.55 18.63
C GLU A 347 -20.18 -23.98 19.05
N ILE A 348 -21.09 -23.02 19.28
CA ILE A 348 -22.49 -23.30 19.67
C ILE A 348 -23.20 -24.15 18.62
N HIS A 349 -23.00 -23.85 17.33
CA HIS A 349 -23.61 -24.61 16.25
C HIS A 349 -23.10 -26.05 16.21
N SER A 350 -21.79 -26.24 16.37
CA SER A 350 -21.16 -27.57 16.37
C SER A 350 -21.66 -28.48 17.49
N VAL A 351 -21.98 -27.92 18.67
CA VAL A 351 -22.56 -28.66 19.80
C VAL A 351 -24.00 -29.06 19.49
N THR A 352 -24.76 -28.17 18.85
CA THR A 352 -26.16 -28.41 18.51
C THR A 352 -26.29 -29.50 17.44
N GLU A 353 -25.44 -29.49 16.41
CA GLU A 353 -25.41 -30.55 15.39
C GLU A 353 -25.09 -31.93 15.97
N LYS A 354 -24.15 -32.01 16.91
CA LYS A 354 -23.79 -33.25 17.61
C LYS A 354 -24.87 -33.76 18.56
N ALA A 355 -25.77 -32.89 19.03
CA ALA A 355 -26.88 -33.28 19.90
C ALA A 355 -28.11 -33.80 19.14
N VAL A 356 -28.21 -33.49 17.85
CA VAL A 356 -29.33 -33.86 16.98
C VAL A 356 -29.00 -35.07 16.08
N SER A 357 -27.71 -35.39 15.91
CA SER A 357 -27.19 -36.60 15.24
C SER A 357 -27.07 -37.76 16.22
#